data_AF-A0A0B1SMT4-F1
#
_entry.id   AF-A0A0B1SMT4-F1
#
_cell.length_a   1.000
_cell.length_b   1.000
_cell.length_c   1.000
_cell.angle_alpha   90.00
_cell.angle_beta   90.00
_cell.angle_gamma   90.00
#
_symmetry.space_group_name_H-M   'P 1'
#
loop_
_entity.id
_entity.type
_entity.pdbx_description
1 polymer ?
#
loop_
_entity_poly.entity_id
_entity_poly.type
_entity_poly.pdbx_seq_one_letter_code
_entity_poly.pdbx_strand_id
1 'polypeptide(L)'
;MSGRRTSTTLIPLTPAQIHLIRALWRQIYTSKGPTVVGTSIYHRLCFKCPQVKEQIRRVPLPPKFQNYDSFVKAHCKAIGELIDQIVESLDNLDNMTDELVRIGKVHARLLRGELTGKFWNIVAETFIDCTLEWGDRRCRSETVRKAWALIVAFVIEKIKVGHHEQKVAVFQRKLMLATRQSLPSIEVSFQSMKI
;
A
#
# COMPACT_ATOMS: atom_id res chain seq x y z
N MET A 1 16.56 6.79 -27.28
CA MET A 1 16.18 6.13 -26.00
C MET A 1 14.70 6.40 -25.74
N SER A 2 13.82 5.44 -26.02
CA SER A 2 12.37 5.61 -25.85
C SER A 2 11.97 5.00 -24.50
N GLY A 3 11.64 5.87 -23.54
CA GLY A 3 11.10 5.48 -22.26
C GLY A 3 9.71 4.89 -22.44
N ARG A 4 9.61 3.56 -22.41
CA ARG A 4 8.34 2.84 -22.41
C ARG A 4 7.64 3.16 -21.08
N ARG A 5 6.77 4.17 -21.06
CA ARG A 5 5.80 4.37 -19.98
C ARG A 5 4.98 3.09 -19.91
N THR A 6 5.11 2.34 -18.82
CA THR A 6 4.22 1.22 -18.51
C THR A 6 2.83 1.80 -18.27
N SER A 7 2.09 2.01 -19.36
CA SER A 7 0.67 2.35 -19.35
C SER A 7 -0.04 1.25 -18.59
N THR A 8 -0.64 1.60 -17.46
CA THR A 8 -1.54 0.71 -16.72
C THR A 8 -2.58 0.16 -17.69
N THR A 9 -2.70 -1.16 -17.77
CA THR A 9 -3.59 -1.88 -18.69
C THR A 9 -5.08 -1.77 -18.31
N LEU A 10 -5.42 -0.88 -17.37
CA LEU A 10 -6.78 -0.68 -16.91
C LEU A 10 -7.48 0.33 -17.82
N ILE A 11 -8.65 -0.04 -18.32
CA ILE A 11 -9.52 0.87 -19.08
C ILE A 11 -9.87 2.05 -18.15
N PRO A 12 -9.62 3.30 -18.55
CA PRO A 12 -9.91 4.45 -17.72
C PRO A 12 -11.42 4.57 -17.47
N LEU A 13 -11.78 5.07 -16.28
CA LEU A 13 -13.18 5.37 -15.96
C LEU A 13 -13.72 6.45 -16.89
N THR A 14 -14.99 6.35 -17.26
CA THR A 14 -15.65 7.41 -18.04
C THR A 14 -15.91 8.63 -17.15
N PRO A 15 -16.04 9.84 -17.72
CA PRO A 15 -16.38 11.05 -16.94
C PRO A 15 -17.66 10.90 -16.10
N ALA A 16 -18.66 10.18 -16.62
CA ALA A 16 -19.89 9.87 -15.90
C ALA A 16 -19.65 8.96 -14.69
N GLN A 17 -18.80 7.93 -14.83
CA GLN A 17 -18.42 7.05 -13.72
C GLN A 17 -17.63 7.82 -12.65
N ILE A 18 -16.70 8.69 -13.06
CA ILE A 18 -15.91 9.53 -12.17
C ILE A 18 -16.83 10.46 -11.37
N HIS A 19 -17.75 11.16 -12.05
CA HIS A 19 -18.71 12.05 -11.40
C HIS A 19 -19.57 11.30 -10.38
N LEU A 20 -20.09 10.13 -10.77
CA LEU A 20 -20.90 9.28 -9.90
C LEU A 20 -20.15 8.83 -8.64
N ILE A 21 -18.91 8.35 -8.80
CA ILE A 21 -18.08 7.92 -7.66
C ILE A 21 -17.80 9.08 -6.72
N ARG A 22 -17.42 10.25 -7.24
CA ARG A 22 -17.17 11.46 -6.43
C ARG A 22 -18.42 11.90 -5.67
N ALA A 23 -19.58 11.90 -6.31
CA ALA A 23 -20.83 12.30 -5.68
C ALA A 23 -21.20 11.37 -4.50
N LEU A 24 -21.12 10.05 -4.72
CA LEU A 24 -21.41 9.06 -3.69
C LEU A 24 -20.38 9.07 -2.56
N TRP A 25 -19.09 9.16 -2.91
CA TRP A 25 -18.00 9.24 -1.95
C TRP A 25 -18.12 10.46 -1.05
N ARG A 26 -18.44 11.64 -1.59
CA ARG A 26 -18.65 12.86 -0.79
C ARG A 26 -19.68 12.66 0.31
N GLN A 27 -20.81 12.02 -0.01
CA GLN A 27 -21.84 11.71 0.98
C GLN A 27 -21.31 10.76 2.07
N ILE A 28 -20.59 9.71 1.69
CA ILE A 28 -19.99 8.74 2.63
C ILE A 28 -18.96 9.43 3.53
N TYR A 29 -18.06 10.22 2.94
CA TYR A 29 -16.97 10.89 3.62
C TYR A 29 -17.49 11.92 4.63
N THR A 30 -18.45 12.77 4.22
CA THR A 30 -19.07 13.76 5.12
C THR A 30 -19.87 13.12 6.25
N SER A 31 -20.59 12.01 5.97
CA SER A 31 -21.45 11.38 6.99
C SER A 31 -20.71 10.49 7.98
N LYS A 32 -19.65 9.78 7.55
CA LYS A 32 -18.91 8.83 8.41
C LYS A 32 -17.56 9.36 8.89
N GLY A 33 -16.88 10.14 8.05
CA GLY A 33 -15.50 10.57 8.27
C GLY A 33 -14.44 9.50 7.96
N PRO A 34 -13.19 9.92 7.69
CA PRO A 34 -12.11 9.06 7.21
C PRO A 34 -11.76 7.94 8.20
N THR A 35 -11.72 8.25 9.50
CA THR A 35 -11.35 7.28 10.54
C THR A 35 -12.32 6.11 10.60
N VAL A 36 -13.64 6.35 10.49
CA VAL A 36 -14.65 5.29 10.52
C VAL A 36 -14.54 4.41 9.30
N VAL A 37 -14.35 5.00 8.11
CA VAL A 37 -14.16 4.25 6.86
C VAL A 37 -12.92 3.35 6.96
N GLY A 38 -11.76 3.91 7.32
CA GLY A 38 -10.54 3.11 7.46
C GLY A 38 -10.62 2.05 8.56
N THR A 39 -11.33 2.33 9.66
CA THR A 39 -11.58 1.34 10.73
C THR A 39 -12.42 0.18 10.22
N SER A 40 -13.44 0.43 9.39
CA SER A 40 -14.26 -0.62 8.79
C SER A 40 -13.43 -1.57 7.91
N ILE A 41 -12.52 -1.02 7.10
CA ILE A 41 -11.58 -1.79 6.29
C ILE A 41 -10.63 -2.59 7.18
N TYR A 42 -9.98 -1.92 8.15
CA TYR A 42 -9.01 -2.56 9.03
C TYR A 42 -9.63 -3.70 9.86
N HIS A 43 -10.80 -3.50 10.45
CA HIS A 43 -11.49 -4.54 11.21
C HIS A 43 -11.84 -5.74 10.33
N ARG A 44 -12.35 -5.50 9.12
CA ARG A 44 -12.66 -6.59 8.18
C ARG A 44 -11.41 -7.32 7.71
N LEU A 45 -10.32 -6.59 7.48
CA LEU A 45 -9.03 -7.17 7.14
C LEU A 45 -8.52 -8.07 8.27
N CYS A 46 -8.62 -7.61 9.52
CA CYS A 46 -8.26 -8.41 10.69
C CYS A 46 -9.14 -9.66 10.85
N PHE A 47 -10.40 -9.61 10.42
CA PHE A 47 -11.28 -10.78 10.43
C PHE A 47 -10.86 -11.81 9.36
N LYS A 48 -10.61 -11.35 8.12
CA LYS A 48 -10.15 -12.21 7.03
C LYS A 48 -8.73 -12.75 7.23
N CYS A 49 -7.87 -11.97 7.88
CA CYS A 49 -6.48 -12.30 8.15
C CYS A 49 -6.11 -11.90 9.59
N PRO A 50 -6.38 -12.77 10.59
CA PRO A 50 -6.11 -12.48 12.01
C PRO A 50 -4.65 -12.10 12.31
N GLN A 51 -3.72 -12.61 11.50
CA GLN A 51 -2.29 -12.32 11.61
C GLN A 51 -1.96 -10.83 11.49
N VAL A 52 -2.82 -10.03 10.84
CA VAL A 52 -2.62 -8.57 10.68
C VAL A 52 -2.55 -7.86 12.03
N LYS A 53 -3.38 -8.27 13.00
CA LYS A 53 -3.36 -7.70 14.35
C LYS A 53 -2.04 -7.96 15.08
N GLU A 54 -1.41 -9.10 14.82
CA GLU A 54 -0.13 -9.44 15.44
C GLU A 54 1.01 -8.72 14.72
N GLN A 55 0.96 -8.72 13.39
CA GLN A 55 1.91 -8.02 12.54
C GLN A 55 2.01 -6.53 12.86
N ILE A 56 0.89 -5.83 13.05
CA ILE A 56 0.94 -4.41 13.39
C ILE A 56 1.56 -4.13 14.76
N ARG A 57 1.41 -5.04 15.73
CA ARG A 57 2.03 -4.93 17.06
C ARG A 57 3.53 -5.25 17.06
N ARG A 58 4.02 -5.95 16.04
CA ARG A 58 5.45 -6.24 15.85
C ARG A 58 6.19 -5.11 15.13
N VAL A 59 5.48 -4.15 14.54
CA VAL A 59 6.09 -2.94 13.96
C VAL A 59 6.54 -2.02 15.09
N PRO A 60 7.79 -1.52 15.11
CA PRO A 60 8.21 -0.55 16.12
C PRO A 60 7.26 0.64 16.18
N LEU A 61 6.75 0.94 17.37
CA LEU A 61 5.83 2.05 17.58
C LEU A 61 6.53 3.38 17.21
N PRO A 62 5.99 4.17 16.26
CA PRO A 62 6.60 5.45 15.93
C PRO A 62 6.59 6.40 17.14
N PRO A 63 7.65 7.21 17.38
CA PRO A 63 7.80 8.01 18.62
C PRO A 63 6.65 8.97 18.94
N LYS A 64 5.87 9.37 17.92
CA LYS A 64 4.72 10.27 18.08
C LYS A 64 3.47 9.60 18.66
N PHE A 65 3.48 8.28 18.84
CA PHE A 65 2.34 7.53 19.37
C PHE A 65 2.65 7.00 20.75
N GLN A 66 1.68 7.14 21.67
CA GLN A 66 1.81 6.68 23.05
C GLN A 66 1.58 5.16 23.20
N ASN A 67 0.77 4.58 22.31
CA ASN A 67 0.42 3.16 22.31
C ASN A 67 -0.04 2.70 20.91
N TYR A 68 -0.14 1.39 20.71
CA TYR A 68 -0.58 0.81 19.44
C TYR A 68 -2.01 1.17 19.07
N ASP A 69 -2.91 1.40 20.02
CA ASP A 69 -4.30 1.79 19.71
C ASP A 69 -4.34 3.16 19.02
N SER A 70 -3.56 4.12 19.52
CA SER A 70 -3.41 5.44 18.90
C SER A 70 -2.75 5.37 17.52
N PHE A 71 -1.77 4.49 17.35
CA PHE A 71 -1.13 4.23 16.06
C PHE A 71 -2.09 3.60 15.04
N VAL A 72 -2.84 2.57 15.44
CA VAL A 72 -3.84 1.90 14.61
C VAL A 72 -4.94 2.88 14.21
N LYS A 73 -5.44 3.68 15.15
CA LYS A 73 -6.44 4.72 14.86
C LYS A 73 -5.94 5.72 13.81
N ALA A 74 -4.69 6.16 13.93
CA ALA A 74 -4.07 7.05 12.95
C ALA A 74 -3.85 6.37 11.60
N HIS A 75 -3.47 5.09 11.58
CA HIS A 75 -3.34 4.30 10.35
C HIS A 75 -4.69 4.12 9.65
N CYS A 76 -5.77 3.86 10.40
CA CYS A 76 -7.13 3.83 9.88
C CYS A 76 -7.54 5.18 9.28
N LYS A 77 -7.27 6.29 9.97
CA LYS A 77 -7.54 7.64 9.42
C LYS A 77 -6.78 7.86 8.10
N ALA A 78 -5.49 7.50 8.06
CA ALA A 78 -4.67 7.63 6.86
C ALA A 78 -5.20 6.79 5.69
N ILE A 79 -5.77 5.59 5.93
CA ILE A 79 -6.45 4.81 4.89
C ILE A 79 -7.64 5.59 4.35
N GLY A 80 -8.50 6.14 5.22
CA GLY A 80 -9.67 6.92 4.79
C GLY A 80 -9.30 8.17 3.98
N GLU A 81 -8.26 8.89 4.41
CA GLU A 81 -7.73 10.07 3.70
C GLU A 81 -7.08 9.72 2.36
N LEU A 82 -6.40 8.57 2.28
CA LEU A 82 -5.85 8.10 1.02
C LEU A 82 -6.96 7.83 -0.01
N ILE A 83 -8.07 7.24 0.42
CA ILE A 83 -9.22 6.98 -0.48
C ILE A 83 -9.79 8.30 -0.99
N ASP A 84 -9.87 9.32 -0.13
CA ASP A 84 -10.32 10.65 -0.51
C ASP A 84 -9.43 11.26 -1.61
N GLN A 85 -8.11 11.24 -1.42
CA GLN A 85 -7.14 11.71 -2.41
C GLN A 85 -7.21 10.94 -3.74
N ILE A 86 -7.45 9.61 -3.68
CA ILE A 86 -7.66 8.79 -4.86
C ILE A 86 -8.92 9.23 -5.62
N VAL A 87 -10.02 9.47 -4.91
CA VAL A 87 -11.30 9.90 -5.50
C VAL A 87 -11.18 11.30 -6.11
N GLU A 88 -10.44 12.19 -5.47
CA GLU A 88 -10.11 13.52 -6.01
C GLU A 88 -9.27 13.41 -7.29
N SER A 89 -8.37 12.43 -7.36
CA SER A 89 -7.45 12.23 -8.50
C SER A 89 -8.02 11.38 -9.65
N LEU A 90 -9.30 11.03 -9.65
CA LEU A 90 -9.85 10.09 -10.65
C LEU A 90 -9.75 10.53 -12.12
N ASP A 91 -9.66 11.84 -12.39
CA ASP A 91 -9.42 12.34 -13.75
C ASP A 91 -8.02 11.99 -14.27
N ASN A 92 -7.05 11.81 -13.35
CA ASN A 92 -5.70 11.37 -13.66
C ASN A 92 -5.09 10.61 -12.46
N LEU A 93 -5.42 9.31 -12.35
CA LEU A 93 -4.93 8.46 -11.26
C LEU A 93 -3.42 8.29 -11.23
N ASP A 94 -2.71 8.55 -12.35
CA ASP A 94 -1.26 8.46 -12.38
C ASP A 94 -0.60 9.46 -11.42
N ASN A 95 -1.28 10.56 -11.08
CA ASN A 95 -0.84 11.51 -10.05
C ASN A 95 -0.64 10.86 -8.67
N MET A 96 -1.34 9.75 -8.40
CA MET A 96 -1.20 9.00 -7.14
C MET A 96 -0.11 7.93 -7.19
N THR A 97 0.53 7.69 -8.34
CA THR A 97 1.47 6.57 -8.52
C THR A 97 2.61 6.62 -7.50
N ASP A 98 3.29 7.76 -7.37
CA ASP A 98 4.46 7.87 -6.50
C ASP A 98 4.10 7.65 -5.02
N GLU A 99 2.95 8.17 -4.59
CA GLU A 99 2.46 8.00 -3.23
C GLU A 99 2.09 6.55 -2.93
N LEU A 100 1.39 5.88 -3.84
CA LEU A 100 1.02 4.47 -3.72
C LEU A 100 2.24 3.54 -3.72
N VAL A 101 3.21 3.82 -4.60
CA VAL A 101 4.51 3.12 -4.61
C VAL A 101 5.25 3.34 -3.29
N ARG A 102 5.27 4.57 -2.77
CA ARG A 102 5.89 4.90 -1.47
C ARG A 102 5.23 4.11 -0.33
N ILE A 103 3.90 4.02 -0.30
CA ILE A 103 3.15 3.21 0.67
C ILE A 103 3.60 1.74 0.61
N GLY A 104 3.69 1.17 -0.60
CA GLY A 104 4.20 -0.19 -0.80
C GLY A 104 5.61 -0.38 -0.26
N LYS A 105 6.51 0.57 -0.53
CA LYS A 105 7.90 0.57 -0.03
C LYS A 105 7.95 0.60 1.49
N VAL A 106 7.15 1.45 2.14
CA VAL A 106 7.09 1.51 3.60
C VAL A 106 6.66 0.15 4.16
N HIS A 107 5.56 -0.41 3.66
CA HIS A 107 5.04 -1.69 4.15
C HIS A 107 5.99 -2.87 3.91
N ALA A 108 6.79 -2.86 2.84
CA ALA A 108 7.80 -3.89 2.60
C ALA A 108 8.99 -3.83 3.57
N ARG A 109 9.35 -2.64 4.07
CA ARG A 109 10.40 -2.49 5.10
C ARG A 109 9.89 -2.95 6.46
N LEU A 110 8.62 -2.69 6.73
CA LEU A 110 7.95 -3.18 7.93
C LEU A 110 7.96 -4.71 7.91
N LEU A 111 8.17 -5.31 9.10
CA LEU A 111 8.17 -6.76 9.28
C LEU A 111 9.20 -7.51 8.43
N ARG A 112 10.31 -6.84 8.06
CA ARG A 112 11.44 -7.45 7.34
C ARG A 112 11.02 -8.20 6.05
N GLY A 113 9.93 -7.78 5.41
CA GLY A 113 9.42 -8.39 4.19
C GLY A 113 8.58 -9.67 4.37
N GLU A 114 8.11 -9.95 5.59
CA GLU A 114 7.16 -11.05 5.87
C GLU A 114 5.82 -10.87 5.15
N LEU A 115 5.43 -9.62 4.85
CA LEU A 115 4.28 -9.37 3.99
C LEU A 115 4.55 -9.90 2.58
N THR A 116 3.65 -10.75 2.10
CA THR A 116 3.74 -11.35 0.76
C THR A 116 2.90 -10.57 -0.25
N GLY A 117 3.15 -10.75 -1.54
CA GLY A 117 2.29 -10.16 -2.58
C GLY A 117 0.82 -10.59 -2.48
N LYS A 118 0.54 -11.78 -1.89
CA LYS A 118 -0.83 -12.30 -1.68
C LYS A 118 -1.60 -11.50 -0.64
N PHE A 119 -0.92 -10.92 0.35
CA PHE A 119 -1.54 -10.07 1.37
C PHE A 119 -2.30 -8.90 0.72
N TRP A 120 -1.70 -8.27 -0.28
CA TRP A 120 -2.32 -7.14 -0.99
C TRP A 120 -3.57 -7.53 -1.78
N ASN A 121 -3.71 -8.80 -2.19
CA ASN A 121 -4.96 -9.27 -2.80
C ASN A 121 -6.09 -9.35 -1.74
N ILE A 122 -5.78 -9.79 -0.52
CA ILE A 122 -6.75 -9.79 0.60
C ILE A 122 -7.16 -8.35 0.95
N VAL A 123 -6.22 -7.40 0.91
CA VAL A 123 -6.51 -5.97 1.09
C VAL A 123 -7.45 -5.48 -0.02
N ALA A 124 -7.20 -5.84 -1.28
CA ALA A 124 -8.05 -5.47 -2.41
C ALA A 124 -9.49 -5.97 -2.23
N GLU A 125 -9.65 -7.27 -1.95
CA GLU A 125 -10.96 -7.89 -1.71
C GLU A 125 -11.67 -7.25 -0.52
N THR A 126 -10.95 -6.99 0.57
CA THR A 126 -11.51 -6.33 1.75
C THR A 126 -12.02 -4.93 1.43
N PHE A 127 -11.25 -4.16 0.66
CA PHE A 127 -11.65 -2.83 0.22
C PHE A 127 -12.94 -2.94 -0.59
N ILE A 128 -12.97 -3.79 -1.62
CA ILE A 128 -14.15 -3.98 -2.49
C ILE A 128 -15.38 -4.34 -1.66
N ASP A 129 -15.27 -5.31 -0.74
CA ASP A 129 -16.40 -5.69 0.13
C ASP A 129 -16.91 -4.52 0.97
N CYS A 130 -16.00 -3.72 1.53
CA CYS A 130 -16.38 -2.54 2.29
C CYS A 130 -17.13 -1.52 1.43
N THR A 131 -16.78 -1.35 0.15
CA THR A 131 -17.51 -0.42 -0.74
C THR A 131 -18.99 -0.79 -0.91
N LEU A 132 -19.35 -2.08 -0.80
CA LEU A 132 -20.73 -2.55 -0.90
C LEU A 132 -21.59 -2.14 0.31
N GLU A 133 -20.96 -1.90 1.45
CA GLU A 133 -21.59 -1.50 2.71
C GLU A 133 -21.57 0.03 2.92
N TRP A 134 -20.97 0.76 1.99
CA TRP A 134 -20.93 2.22 2.07
C TRP A 134 -22.16 2.81 1.40
N GLY A 135 -22.93 3.59 2.16
CA GLY A 135 -24.06 4.36 1.63
C GLY A 135 -25.31 3.52 1.32
N ASP A 136 -26.18 4.08 0.49
CA ASP A 136 -27.50 3.53 0.19
C ASP A 136 -27.46 2.52 -0.98
N ARG A 137 -28.65 2.12 -1.48
CA ARG A 137 -28.77 1.19 -2.61
C ARG A 137 -28.06 1.65 -3.88
N ARG A 138 -27.90 2.97 -4.10
CA ARG A 138 -27.27 3.52 -5.31
C ARG A 138 -25.77 3.22 -5.37
N CYS A 139 -25.12 3.16 -4.20
CA CYS A 139 -23.72 2.75 -4.06
C CYS A 139 -23.46 1.30 -4.50
N ARG A 140 -24.51 0.48 -4.65
CA ARG A 140 -24.40 -0.94 -5.01
C ARG A 140 -24.73 -1.25 -6.47
N SER A 141 -24.95 -0.23 -7.29
CA SER A 141 -25.19 -0.41 -8.73
C SER A 141 -24.00 -1.11 -9.40
N GLU A 142 -24.25 -1.84 -10.48
CA GLU A 142 -23.20 -2.53 -11.23
C GLU A 142 -22.11 -1.56 -11.74
N THR A 143 -22.52 -0.38 -12.22
CA THR A 143 -21.60 0.68 -12.65
C THR A 143 -20.66 1.10 -11.53
N VAL A 144 -21.18 1.32 -10.32
CA VAL A 144 -20.37 1.72 -9.16
C VAL A 144 -19.43 0.60 -8.71
N ARG A 145 -19.91 -0.65 -8.68
CA ARG A 145 -19.08 -1.82 -8.33
C ARG A 145 -17.93 -2.01 -9.31
N LYS A 146 -18.20 -1.92 -10.62
CA LYS A 146 -17.18 -2.00 -11.67
C LYS A 146 -16.16 -0.86 -11.55
N ALA A 147 -16.62 0.37 -11.28
CA ALA A 147 -15.74 1.50 -11.10
C ALA A 147 -14.82 1.34 -9.88
N TRP A 148 -15.36 0.96 -8.72
CA TRP A 148 -14.55 0.67 -7.53
C TRP A 148 -13.55 -0.47 -7.75
N ALA A 149 -13.93 -1.53 -8.47
CA ALA A 149 -13.01 -2.60 -8.80
C ALA A 149 -11.80 -2.11 -9.62
N LEU A 150 -12.02 -1.23 -10.61
CA LEU A 150 -10.94 -0.63 -11.41
C LEU A 150 -10.04 0.28 -10.57
N ILE A 151 -10.64 1.12 -9.70
CA ILE A 151 -9.90 2.01 -8.78
C ILE A 151 -9.02 1.17 -7.84
N VAL A 152 -9.60 0.17 -7.19
CA VAL A 152 -8.88 -0.71 -6.25
C VAL A 152 -7.80 -1.50 -6.97
N ALA A 153 -8.06 -2.00 -8.18
CA ALA A 153 -7.05 -2.70 -8.98
C ALA A 153 -5.83 -1.81 -9.23
N PHE A 154 -6.03 -0.56 -9.68
CA PHE A 154 -4.96 0.40 -9.88
C PHE A 154 -4.17 0.65 -8.59
N VAL A 155 -4.87 0.97 -7.50
CA VAL A 155 -4.28 1.28 -6.19
C VAL A 155 -3.39 0.14 -5.70
N ILE A 156 -3.91 -1.07 -5.73
CA ILE A 156 -3.23 -2.27 -5.23
C ILE A 156 -2.07 -2.67 -6.15
N GLU A 157 -2.21 -2.49 -7.47
CA GLU A 157 -1.11 -2.71 -8.41
C GLU A 157 0.09 -1.81 -8.09
N LYS A 158 -0.12 -0.49 -7.95
CA LYS A 158 0.97 0.45 -7.64
C LYS A 158 1.60 0.19 -6.28
N ILE A 159 0.80 -0.15 -5.27
CA ILE A 159 1.32 -0.55 -3.95
C ILE A 159 2.18 -1.83 -4.07
N LYS A 160 1.73 -2.83 -4.84
CA LYS A 160 2.48 -4.08 -5.08
C LYS A 160 3.81 -3.82 -5.79
N VAL A 161 3.84 -2.89 -6.75
CA VAL A 161 5.08 -2.46 -7.42
C VAL A 161 6.08 -1.95 -6.38
N GLY A 162 5.71 -0.93 -5.60
CA GLY A 162 6.62 -0.37 -4.59
C GLY A 162 7.04 -1.38 -3.53
N HIS A 163 6.13 -2.25 -3.12
CA HIS A 163 6.43 -3.33 -2.18
C HIS A 163 7.45 -4.33 -2.75
N HIS A 164 7.29 -4.73 -4.02
CA HIS A 164 8.21 -5.63 -4.69
C HIS A 164 9.60 -5.02 -4.88
N GLU A 165 9.67 -3.78 -5.40
CA GLU A 165 10.93 -3.04 -5.57
C GLU A 165 11.74 -2.99 -4.28
N GLN A 166 11.08 -2.68 -3.17
CA GLN A 166 11.75 -2.59 -1.88
C GLN A 166 12.23 -3.94 -1.36
N LYS A 167 11.47 -5.02 -1.58
CA LYS A 167 11.90 -6.38 -1.22
C LYS A 167 13.14 -6.80 -1.98
N VAL A 168 13.18 -6.54 -3.29
CA VAL A 168 14.36 -6.82 -4.13
C VAL A 168 15.57 -6.01 -3.65
N ALA A 169 15.40 -4.72 -3.39
CA ALA A 169 16.48 -3.86 -2.90
C ALA A 169 17.06 -4.31 -1.55
N VAL A 170 16.20 -4.72 -0.61
CA VAL A 170 16.65 -5.26 0.70
C VAL A 170 17.41 -6.57 0.52
N PHE A 171 16.92 -7.46 -0.34
CA PHE A 171 17.57 -8.73 -0.63
C PHE A 171 18.95 -8.52 -1.26
N GLN A 172 19.06 -7.68 -2.29
CA GLN A 172 20.33 -7.33 -2.93
C GLN A 172 21.32 -6.73 -1.93
N ARG A 173 20.87 -5.83 -1.04
CA ARG A 173 21.73 -5.26 0.00
C ARG A 173 22.27 -6.32 0.96
N LYS A 174 21.44 -7.29 1.35
CA LYS A 174 21.86 -8.40 2.21
C LYS A 174 22.92 -9.26 1.52
N LEU A 175 22.73 -9.59 0.24
CA LEU A 175 23.72 -10.32 -0.55
C LEU A 175 25.05 -9.58 -0.62
N MET A 176 25.04 -8.29 -0.95
CA MET A 176 26.26 -7.48 -1.01
C MET A 176 27.02 -7.44 0.34
N LEU A 177 26.30 -7.36 1.46
CA LEU A 177 26.92 -7.39 2.79
C LEU A 177 27.52 -8.75 3.12
N ALA A 178 26.84 -9.85 2.76
CA ALA A 178 27.36 -11.21 2.93
C ALA A 178 28.64 -11.44 2.10
N THR A 179 28.66 -10.98 0.84
CA THR A 179 29.85 -11.09 -0.02
C THR A 179 31.02 -10.26 0.49
N ARG A 180 30.77 -9.10 1.12
CA ARG A 180 31.82 -8.28 1.73
C ARG A 180 32.44 -8.93 2.97
N GLN A 181 31.66 -9.68 3.74
CA GLN A 181 32.14 -10.40 4.92
C GLN A 181 32.88 -11.70 4.56
N SER A 182 32.72 -12.22 3.34
CA SER A 182 33.37 -13.44 2.87
C SER A 182 34.67 -13.23 2.09
N LEU A 183 35.14 -11.99 1.91
CA LEU A 183 36.43 -11.73 1.27
C LEU A 183 37.57 -11.96 2.30
N PRO A 184 38.50 -12.89 2.07
CA PRO A 184 39.66 -13.02 2.94
C PRO A 184 40.50 -11.74 2.88
N SER A 185 40.87 -11.22 4.05
CA SER A 185 41.86 -10.17 4.18
C SER A 185 43.18 -10.68 3.60
N ILE A 186 43.55 -10.18 2.42
CA ILE A 186 44.90 -10.39 1.88
C ILE A 186 45.85 -9.59 2.78
N GLU A 187 46.38 -10.24 3.81
CA GLU A 187 47.56 -9.74 4.52
C GLU A 187 48.74 -9.84 3.56
N VAL A 188 49.11 -8.71 2.97
CA VAL A 188 50.37 -8.58 2.24
C VAL A 188 51.48 -8.58 3.29
N SER A 189 52.05 -9.77 3.55
CA SER A 189 53.24 -9.91 4.38
C SER A 189 54.44 -9.29 3.66
N PHE A 190 54.81 -8.07 4.06
CA PHE A 190 56.10 -7.49 3.71
C PHE A 190 57.19 -8.13 4.57
N GLN A 191 57.68 -9.29 4.13
CA GLN A 191 58.94 -9.80 4.66
C GLN A 191 60.08 -8.89 4.19
N SER A 192 60.71 -8.28 5.19
CA SER A 192 61.90 -7.44 5.12
C SER A 192 63.01 -8.08 4.28
N MET A 193 63.33 -7.49 3.13
CA MET A 193 64.62 -7.67 2.47
C MET A 193 65.66 -6.89 3.26
N LYS A 194 66.46 -7.61 4.05
CA LYS A 194 67.73 -7.11 4.55
C LYS A 194 68.72 -7.06 3.38
N ILE A 195 69.28 -5.87 3.14
CA ILE A 195 70.55 -5.68 2.45
C ILE A 195 71.55 -5.24 3.52
#